data_AF-A0A5C7LKB2-F1
#
_entry.id   AF-A0A5C7LKB2-F1
#
_cell.length_a   1.000
_cell.length_b   1.000
_cell.length_c   1.000
_cell.angle_alpha   90.00
_cell.angle_beta   90.00
_cell.angle_gamma   90.00
#
_symmetry.space_group_name_H-M   'P 1'
#
loop_
_entity.id
_entity.type
_entity.pdbx_description
1 polymer ?
#
loop_
_entity_poly.entity_id
_entity_poly.type
_entity_poly.pdbx_seq_one_letter_code
_entity_poly.pdbx_strand_id
1 'polypeptide(L)'
;MMVAPIIAGLVKAGASLLAGVVASKGKEVVEQKLGINLDDMLGTEAGRIKLRQLEIEHEEFLVNAAQATEAREFEYFKAETAAISDRWKYDMQSDSWLSKNIRPAVLLYILTAYTFLSILSGFKFDVNQAYIELLGQWGMIIMTAYFGGRTVEKAVTVWKGKKQ
;
A
#
# COMPACT_ATOMS: atom_id res chain seq x y z
N MET A 1 -31.43 -40.52 -23.70
CA MET A 1 -30.78 -40.42 -25.03
C MET A 1 -31.39 -39.21 -25.74
N MET A 2 -30.58 -38.36 -26.39
CA MET A 2 -30.87 -36.98 -26.88
C MET A 2 -30.47 -35.80 -25.98
N VAL A 3 -29.28 -35.83 -25.36
CA VAL A 3 -28.70 -34.62 -24.71
C VAL A 3 -28.04 -33.69 -25.74
N ALA A 4 -27.40 -34.25 -26.78
CA ALA A 4 -26.73 -33.49 -27.83
C ALA A 4 -27.66 -32.57 -28.66
N PRO A 5 -28.88 -32.99 -29.06
CA PRO A 5 -29.83 -32.12 -29.76
C PRO A 5 -30.28 -30.92 -28.91
N ILE A 6 -30.40 -31.12 -27.59
CA ILE A 6 -30.84 -30.09 -26.65
C ILE A 6 -29.72 -29.07 -26.42
N ILE A 7 -28.47 -29.53 -26.27
CA ILE A 7 -27.30 -28.65 -26.21
C ILE A 7 -27.20 -27.81 -27.49
N ALA A 8 -27.35 -28.41 -28.67
CA ALA A 8 -27.34 -27.69 -29.94
C ALA A 8 -28.50 -26.69 -30.05
N GLY A 9 -29.69 -27.06 -29.55
CA GLY A 9 -30.86 -26.19 -29.49
C GLY A 9 -30.66 -24.98 -28.57
N LEU A 10 -30.03 -25.18 -27.41
CA LEU A 10 -29.70 -24.12 -26.45
C LEU A 10 -28.64 -23.17 -27.00
N VAL A 11 -27.57 -23.69 -27.59
CA VAL A 11 -26.55 -22.87 -28.27
C VAL A 11 -27.17 -22.03 -29.40
N LYS A 12 -28.06 -22.63 -30.20
CA LYS A 12 -28.78 -21.91 -31.27
C LYS A 12 -29.77 -20.87 -30.74
N ALA A 13 -30.34 -21.11 -29.56
CA ALA A 13 -31.15 -20.14 -28.83
C ALA A 13 -30.31 -19.05 -28.14
N GLY A 14 -28.98 -19.08 -28.26
CA GLY A 14 -28.06 -18.17 -27.58
C GLY A 14 -28.05 -18.34 -26.06
N ALA A 15 -28.40 -19.54 -25.59
CA ALA A 15 -28.38 -19.95 -24.19
C ALA A 15 -27.17 -20.87 -23.94
N SER A 16 -25.98 -20.29 -24.05
CA SER A 16 -24.68 -20.98 -24.07
C SER A 16 -24.20 -21.44 -22.68
N LEU A 17 -24.44 -20.65 -21.63
CA LEU A 17 -24.17 -21.05 -20.25
C LEU A 17 -25.08 -22.20 -19.84
N LEU A 18 -26.36 -22.12 -20.18
CA LEU A 18 -27.31 -23.21 -19.95
C LEU A 18 -26.90 -24.48 -20.72
N ALA A 19 -26.42 -24.35 -21.95
CA ALA A 19 -25.88 -25.47 -22.73
C ALA A 19 -24.67 -26.13 -22.04
N GLY A 20 -23.74 -25.34 -21.48
CA GLY A 20 -22.58 -25.85 -20.73
C GLY A 20 -22.94 -26.53 -19.40
N VAL A 21 -23.95 -26.00 -18.70
CA VAL A 21 -24.47 -26.61 -17.47
C VAL A 21 -25.21 -27.92 -17.77
N VAL A 22 -25.99 -27.98 -18.84
CA VAL A 22 -26.65 -29.23 -19.29
C VAL A 22 -25.63 -30.28 -19.73
N ALA A 23 -24.53 -29.88 -20.38
CA ALA A 23 -23.45 -30.79 -20.76
C ALA A 23 -22.70 -31.36 -19.54
N SER A 24 -22.53 -30.59 -18.47
CA SER A 24 -21.75 -30.99 -17.29
C SER A 24 -22.58 -31.66 -16.19
N LYS A 25 -23.82 -31.23 -15.96
CA LYS A 25 -24.69 -31.72 -14.87
C LYS A 25 -25.87 -32.57 -15.35
N GLY A 26 -26.10 -32.66 -16.66
CA GLY A 26 -27.20 -33.41 -17.25
C GLY A 26 -28.52 -32.63 -17.25
N LYS A 27 -29.36 -32.95 -18.24
CA LYS A 27 -30.66 -32.32 -18.49
C LYS A 27 -31.59 -32.37 -17.27
N GLU A 28 -31.78 -33.56 -16.71
CA GLU A 28 -32.75 -33.85 -15.64
C GLU A 28 -32.50 -32.98 -14.38
N VAL A 29 -31.23 -32.76 -14.03
CA VAL A 29 -30.83 -31.94 -12.88
C VAL A 29 -31.11 -30.46 -13.11
N VAL A 30 -30.95 -29.99 -14.35
CA VAL A 30 -31.22 -28.60 -14.74
C VAL A 30 -32.72 -28.33 -14.77
N GLU A 31 -33.51 -29.26 -15.31
CA GLU A 31 -34.98 -29.17 -15.34
C GLU A 31 -35.59 -29.17 -13.93
N GLN A 32 -35.06 -30.01 -13.03
CA GLN A 32 -35.51 -30.04 -11.64
C GLN A 32 -35.21 -28.74 -10.88
N LYS A 33 -34.04 -28.12 -11.13
CA LYS A 33 -33.63 -26.89 -10.43
C LYS A 33 -34.31 -25.64 -10.97
N LEU A 34 -34.57 -25.59 -12.26
CA LEU A 34 -35.21 -24.45 -12.89
C LEU A 34 -36.74 -24.60 -12.93
N GLY A 35 -37.27 -25.81 -12.70
CA GLY A 35 -38.71 -26.09 -12.75
C GLY A 35 -39.29 -25.97 -14.16
N ILE A 36 -38.48 -26.24 -15.19
CA ILE A 36 -38.83 -26.01 -16.60
C ILE A 36 -38.53 -27.26 -17.42
N ASN A 37 -39.39 -27.58 -18.39
CA ASN A 37 -39.12 -28.60 -19.40
C ASN A 37 -38.37 -27.97 -20.58
N LEU A 38 -37.13 -28.40 -20.81
CA LEU A 38 -36.25 -27.81 -21.84
C LEU A 38 -36.73 -28.14 -23.25
N ASP A 39 -37.39 -29.29 -23.46
CA ASP A 39 -37.90 -29.68 -24.79
C ASP A 39 -39.07 -28.75 -25.21
N ASP A 40 -39.97 -28.47 -24.27
CA ASP A 40 -41.14 -27.59 -24.50
C ASP A 40 -40.72 -26.13 -24.73
N MET A 41 -39.69 -25.69 -24.00
CA MET A 41 -39.12 -24.35 -24.10
C MET A 41 -38.35 -24.13 -25.40
N LEU A 42 -37.65 -25.14 -25.91
CA LEU A 42 -36.92 -25.06 -27.19
C LEU A 42 -37.85 -25.17 -28.40
N GLY A 43 -38.98 -25.89 -28.25
CA GLY A 43 -40.00 -26.05 -29.30
C GLY A 43 -40.77 -24.76 -29.62
N THR A 44 -40.91 -23.85 -28.66
CA THR A 44 -41.66 -22.59 -28.81
C THR A 44 -40.74 -21.36 -28.90
N GLU A 45 -41.12 -20.36 -29.69
CA GLU A 45 -40.34 -19.13 -29.81
C GLU A 45 -40.31 -18.33 -28.50
N ALA A 46 -41.43 -18.29 -27.79
CA ALA A 46 -41.53 -17.67 -26.46
C ALA A 46 -40.67 -18.37 -25.39
N GLY A 47 -40.57 -19.70 -25.43
CA GLY A 47 -39.71 -20.45 -24.51
C GLY A 47 -38.22 -20.16 -24.71
N ARG A 48 -37.77 -20.04 -25.96
CA ARG A 48 -36.39 -19.65 -26.29
C ARG A 48 -36.03 -18.25 -25.79
N ILE A 49 -36.96 -17.30 -25.91
CA ILE A 49 -36.78 -15.93 -25.39
C ILE A 49 -36.67 -15.95 -23.86
N LYS A 50 -37.52 -16.73 -23.18
CA LYS A 50 -37.48 -16.87 -21.71
C LYS A 50 -36.17 -17.47 -21.21
N LEU A 51 -35.65 -18.50 -21.90
CA LEU A 51 -34.34 -19.10 -21.58
C LEU A 51 -33.20 -18.09 -21.73
N ARG A 52 -33.23 -17.28 -22.79
CA ARG A 52 -32.24 -16.20 -22.97
C ARG A 52 -32.35 -15.13 -21.89
N GLN A 53 -33.57 -14.74 -21.51
CA GLN A 53 -33.76 -13.75 -20.45
C GLN A 53 -33.22 -14.25 -19.10
N LEU A 54 -33.42 -15.53 -18.80
CA LEU A 54 -32.88 -16.16 -17.60
C LEU A 54 -31.34 -16.26 -17.63
N GLU A 55 -30.74 -16.52 -18.80
CA GLU A 55 -29.29 -16.50 -18.95
C GLU A 55 -28.72 -15.10 -18.73
N ILE A 56 -29.33 -14.06 -19.32
CA ILE A 56 -28.92 -12.67 -19.15
C ILE A 56 -29.02 -12.24 -17.69
N GLU A 57 -30.14 -12.54 -17.01
CA GLU A 57 -30.32 -12.21 -15.59
C GLU A 57 -29.24 -12.89 -14.71
N HIS A 58 -28.90 -14.13 -15.02
CA HIS A 58 -27.85 -14.84 -14.30
C HIS A 58 -26.45 -14.28 -14.60
N GLU A 59 -26.16 -13.93 -15.85
CA GLU A 59 -24.91 -13.26 -16.24
C GLU A 59 -24.74 -11.93 -15.52
N GLU A 60 -25.79 -11.10 -15.48
CA GLU A 60 -25.79 -9.84 -14.72
C GLU A 60 -25.55 -10.09 -13.23
N PHE A 61 -26.16 -11.12 -12.63
CA PHE A 61 -25.91 -11.51 -11.26
C PHE A 61 -24.44 -11.92 -11.03
N LEU A 62 -23.86 -12.74 -11.90
CA LEU A 62 -22.46 -13.18 -11.79
C LEU A 62 -21.50 -11.99 -11.92
N VAL A 63 -21.75 -11.09 -12.87
CA VAL A 63 -20.94 -9.88 -13.06
C VAL A 63 -21.02 -8.99 -11.83
N ASN A 64 -22.21 -8.77 -11.27
CA ASN A 64 -22.38 -7.98 -10.04
C ASN A 64 -21.73 -8.63 -8.83
N ALA A 65 -21.83 -9.96 -8.69
CA ALA A 65 -21.18 -10.70 -7.62
C ALA A 65 -19.65 -10.60 -7.72
N ALA A 66 -19.10 -10.71 -8.93
CA ALA A 66 -17.66 -10.54 -9.19
C ALA A 66 -17.18 -9.12 -8.86
N GLN A 67 -17.91 -8.09 -9.30
CA GLN A 67 -17.61 -6.70 -8.95
C GLN A 67 -17.66 -6.46 -7.44
N ALA A 68 -18.64 -7.06 -6.74
CA ALA A 68 -18.73 -6.95 -5.29
C ALA A 68 -17.57 -7.64 -4.57
N THR A 69 -17.06 -8.76 -5.09
CA THR A 69 -15.86 -9.41 -4.54
C THR A 69 -14.60 -8.58 -4.77
N GLU A 70 -14.40 -8.05 -5.98
CA GLU A 70 -13.26 -7.19 -6.29
C GLU A 70 -13.28 -5.90 -5.46
N ALA A 71 -14.45 -5.29 -5.28
CA ALA A 71 -14.60 -4.12 -4.43
C ALA A 71 -14.22 -4.40 -2.97
N ARG A 72 -14.59 -5.58 -2.43
CA ARG A 72 -14.18 -5.99 -1.07
C ARG A 72 -12.69 -6.20 -0.98
N GLU A 73 -12.08 -6.87 -1.95
CA GLU A 73 -10.63 -7.09 -2.00
C GLU A 73 -9.87 -5.76 -2.05
N PHE A 74 -10.36 -4.80 -2.85
CA PHE A 74 -9.77 -3.47 -2.92
C PHE A 74 -9.86 -2.71 -1.59
N GLU A 75 -10.99 -2.79 -0.88
CA GLU A 75 -11.14 -2.21 0.45
C GLU A 75 -10.16 -2.83 1.46
N TYR A 76 -9.99 -4.16 1.45
CA TYR A 76 -8.98 -4.83 2.29
C TYR A 76 -7.56 -4.38 1.95
N PHE A 77 -7.21 -4.34 0.67
CA PHE A 77 -5.90 -3.88 0.21
C PHE A 77 -5.63 -2.42 0.63
N LYS A 78 -6.63 -1.55 0.52
CA LYS A 78 -6.54 -0.15 0.95
C LYS A 78 -6.35 -0.04 2.46
N ALA A 79 -7.10 -0.82 3.25
CA ALA A 79 -6.97 -0.84 4.70
C ALA A 79 -5.60 -1.36 5.15
N GLU A 80 -5.10 -2.42 4.51
CA GLU A 80 -3.76 -2.97 4.76
C GLU A 80 -2.67 -1.95 4.42
N THR A 81 -2.76 -1.33 3.24
CA THR A 81 -1.80 -0.31 2.81
C THR A 81 -1.80 0.90 3.74
N ALA A 82 -2.98 1.33 4.21
CA ALA A 82 -3.10 2.40 5.19
C ALA A 82 -2.45 2.02 6.52
N ALA A 83 -2.68 0.81 7.03
CA ALA A 83 -2.07 0.31 8.26
C ALA A 83 -0.53 0.19 8.15
N ILE A 84 -0.01 -0.25 7.01
CA ILE A 84 1.43 -0.27 6.72
C ILE A 84 1.99 1.15 6.72
N SER A 85 1.31 2.08 6.05
CA SER A 85 1.71 3.49 5.99
C SER A 85 1.71 4.14 7.38
N ASP A 86 0.69 3.88 8.20
CA ASP A 86 0.62 4.36 9.57
C ASP A 86 1.77 3.81 10.42
N ARG A 87 2.09 2.52 10.29
CA ARG A 87 3.26 1.93 10.96
C ARG A 87 4.56 2.61 10.57
N TRP A 88 4.78 2.89 9.27
CA TRP A 88 5.96 3.63 8.82
C TRP A 88 5.98 5.06 9.34
N LYS A 89 4.82 5.71 9.41
CA LYS A 89 4.69 7.05 9.99
C LYS A 89 5.06 7.06 11.47
N TYR A 90 4.63 6.07 12.25
CA TYR A 90 5.02 5.93 13.65
C TYR A 90 6.51 5.62 13.83
N ASP A 91 7.08 4.78 12.97
CA ASP A 91 8.52 4.49 12.98
C ASP A 91 9.35 5.76 12.68
N MET A 92 8.92 6.56 11.70
CA MET A 92 9.53 7.86 11.39
C MET A 92 9.27 8.93 12.46
N GLN A 93 8.24 8.79 13.29
CA GLN A 93 7.96 9.71 14.39
C GLN A 93 8.90 9.55 15.59
N SER A 94 9.76 8.52 15.62
CA SER A 94 10.78 8.38 16.67
C SER A 94 11.79 9.54 16.69
N ASP A 95 11.87 10.35 15.63
CA ASP A 95 12.70 11.56 15.63
C ASP A 95 12.03 12.70 16.42
N SER A 96 12.20 12.68 17.74
CA SER A 96 11.77 13.76 18.62
C SER A 96 12.42 15.11 18.22
N TRP A 97 11.76 16.22 18.55
CA TRP A 97 12.30 17.57 18.36
C TRP A 97 13.69 17.73 18.97
N LEU A 98 13.94 17.08 20.12
CA LEU A 98 15.22 17.09 20.80
C LEU A 98 16.29 16.35 19.98
N SER A 99 15.98 15.17 19.42
CA SER A 99 16.92 14.40 18.58
C SER A 99 17.34 15.19 17.32
N LYS A 100 16.41 15.92 16.70
CA LYS A 100 16.72 16.75 15.52
C LYS A 100 17.60 17.95 15.85
N ASN A 101 17.44 18.52 17.04
CA ASN A 101 18.13 19.75 17.45
C ASN A 101 19.33 19.54 18.38
N ILE A 102 19.59 18.32 18.85
CA ILE A 102 20.70 18.06 19.79
C ILE A 102 22.06 18.42 19.18
N ARG A 103 22.25 18.15 17.89
CA ARG A 103 23.49 18.50 17.17
C ARG A 103 23.78 20.00 17.17
N PRO A 104 22.88 20.87 16.66
CA PRO A 104 23.09 22.31 16.74
C PRO A 104 23.08 22.86 18.18
N ALA A 105 22.32 22.24 19.09
CA ALA A 105 22.29 22.67 20.50
C ALA A 105 23.64 22.44 21.22
N VAL A 106 24.33 21.33 20.95
CA VAL A 106 25.65 21.06 21.53
C VAL A 106 26.68 22.08 21.03
N LEU A 107 26.62 22.48 19.75
CA LEU A 107 27.48 23.54 19.21
C LEU A 107 27.23 24.87 19.91
N LEU A 108 25.96 25.25 20.06
CA LEU A 108 25.58 26.47 20.75
C LEU A 108 26.03 26.45 22.21
N TYR A 109 25.88 25.32 22.89
CA TYR A 109 26.33 25.14 24.27
C TYR A 109 27.85 25.33 24.40
N ILE A 110 28.66 24.71 23.54
CA ILE A 110 30.12 24.82 23.64
C ILE A 110 30.59 26.22 23.29
N LEU A 111 30.00 26.85 22.27
CA LEU A 111 30.33 28.22 21.92
C LEU A 111 30.01 29.19 23.06
N THR A 112 28.81 29.06 23.65
CA THR A 112 28.39 29.92 24.77
C THR A 112 29.24 29.68 26.02
N ALA A 113 29.56 28.43 26.35
CA ALA A 113 30.47 28.10 27.46
C ALA A 113 31.87 28.68 27.23
N TYR A 114 32.42 28.55 26.02
CA TYR A 114 33.71 29.11 25.66
C TYR A 114 33.73 30.64 25.73
N THR A 115 32.69 31.30 25.19
CA THR A 115 32.54 32.77 25.26
C THR A 115 32.40 33.22 26.71
N PHE A 116 31.63 32.51 27.53
CA PHE A 116 31.46 32.82 28.94
C PHE A 116 32.77 32.74 29.73
N LEU A 117 33.54 31.65 29.57
CA LEU A 117 34.86 31.53 30.21
C LEU A 117 35.86 32.58 29.70
N SER A 118 35.80 32.92 28.41
CA SER A 118 36.64 33.97 27.83
C SER A 118 36.35 35.35 28.43
N ILE A 119 35.06 35.65 28.66
CA ILE A 119 34.65 36.89 29.34
C ILE A 119 35.12 36.89 30.80
N LEU A 120 34.94 35.79 31.54
CA LEU A 120 35.41 35.69 32.93
C LEU A 120 36.93 35.85 33.04
N SER A 121 37.68 35.26 32.13
CA SER A 121 39.14 35.44 32.02
C SER A 121 39.52 36.90 31.76
N GLY A 122 38.77 37.60 30.88
CA GLY A 122 38.92 39.03 30.65
C GLY A 122 38.68 39.91 31.89
N PHE A 123 37.80 39.47 32.79
CA PHE A 123 37.56 40.11 34.10
C PHE A 123 38.55 39.70 35.20
N LYS A 124 39.64 38.99 34.85
CA LYS A 124 40.69 38.49 35.78
C LYS A 124 40.18 37.51 36.84
N PHE A 125 39.07 36.80 36.58
CA PHE A 125 38.74 35.63 37.40
C PHE A 125 39.76 34.53 37.13
N ASP A 126 40.19 33.85 38.19
CA ASP A 126 41.12 32.72 38.10
C ASP A 126 40.39 31.49 37.56
N VAL A 127 40.33 31.39 36.23
CA VAL A 127 39.78 30.24 35.51
C VAL A 127 40.93 29.28 35.24
N ASN A 128 40.85 28.07 35.79
CA ASN A 128 41.89 27.06 35.59
C ASN A 128 42.10 26.80 34.08
N GLN A 129 43.32 27.07 33.63
CA GLN A 129 43.74 26.98 32.24
C GLN A 129 43.46 25.60 31.62
N ALA A 130 43.52 24.52 32.42
CA ALA A 130 43.20 23.17 31.97
C ALA A 130 41.75 23.06 31.45
N TYR A 131 40.79 23.79 32.03
CA TYR A 131 39.41 23.78 31.55
C TYR A 131 39.23 24.56 30.24
N ILE A 132 39.99 25.64 30.05
CA ILE A 132 39.96 26.43 28.81
C ILE A 132 40.56 25.61 27.66
N GLU A 133 41.71 24.98 27.89
CA GLU A 133 42.36 24.11 26.92
C GLU A 133 41.49 22.90 26.57
N LEU A 134 40.88 22.27 27.56
CA LEU A 134 39.94 21.16 27.37
C LEU A 134 38.75 21.60 26.51
N LEU A 135 38.10 22.73 26.83
CA LEU A 135 36.98 23.27 26.04
C LEU A 135 37.38 23.61 24.60
N GLY A 136 38.58 24.14 24.39
CA GLY A 136 39.13 24.39 23.06
C GLY A 136 39.31 23.11 22.24
N GLN A 137 39.89 22.07 22.85
CA GLN A 137 40.05 20.74 22.22
C GLN A 137 38.69 20.13 21.85
N TRP A 138 37.73 20.13 22.77
CA TRP A 138 36.37 19.64 22.53
C TRP A 138 35.64 20.46 21.45
N GLY A 139 35.81 21.78 21.46
CA GLY A 139 35.28 22.67 20.43
C GLY A 139 35.76 22.29 19.04
N MET A 140 37.07 22.08 18.88
CA MET A 140 37.64 21.65 17.60
C MET A 140 37.10 20.29 17.13
N ILE A 141 37.00 19.31 18.04
CA ILE A 141 36.49 17.96 17.72
C ILE A 141 35.02 18.04 17.28
N ILE A 142 34.18 18.75 18.04
CA ILE A 142 32.74 18.79 17.81
C ILE A 142 32.40 19.61 16.56
N MET A 143 33.10 20.71 16.33
CA MET A 143 32.95 21.51 15.10
C MET A 143 33.36 20.68 13.87
N THR A 144 34.50 19.99 13.92
CA THR A 144 34.96 19.12 12.83
C THR A 144 34.00 17.96 12.59
N ALA A 145 33.49 17.32 13.64
CA ALA A 145 32.54 16.22 13.51
C ALA A 145 31.21 16.68 12.90
N TYR A 146 30.67 17.83 13.32
CA TYR A 146 29.41 18.35 12.80
C TYR A 146 29.52 18.82 11.35
N PHE A 147 30.44 19.75 11.06
CA PHE A 147 30.59 20.30 9.72
C PHE A 147 31.22 19.30 8.75
N GLY A 148 32.18 18.50 9.21
CA GLY A 148 32.77 17.40 8.44
C GLY A 148 31.74 16.32 8.12
N GLY A 149 30.99 15.86 9.13
CA GLY A 149 29.90 14.89 8.93
C GLY A 149 28.84 15.38 7.96
N ARG A 150 28.41 16.65 8.07
CA ARG A 150 27.42 17.26 7.16
C ARG A 150 27.96 17.42 5.73
N THR A 151 29.25 17.73 5.59
CA THR A 151 29.91 17.84 4.28
C THR A 151 29.99 16.47 3.59
N VAL A 152 30.37 15.43 4.34
CA VAL A 152 30.40 14.05 3.85
C VAL A 152 29.00 13.57 3.47
N GLU A 153 27.99 13.80 4.32
CA GLU A 153 26.59 13.46 4.02
C GLU A 153 26.16 14.07 2.68
N LYS A 154 26.39 15.37 2.48
CA LYS A 154 26.05 16.08 1.24
C LYS A 154 26.84 15.57 0.04
N ALA A 155 28.13 15.30 0.19
CA ALA A 155 28.98 14.75 -0.87
C ALA A 155 28.50 13.36 -1.31
N VAL A 156 28.13 12.49 -0.36
CA VAL A 156 27.58 11.16 -0.63
C VAL A 156 26.23 11.26 -1.33
N THR A 157 25.34 12.18 -0.91
CA THR A 157 24.05 12.41 -1.58
C THR A 157 24.24 12.87 -3.03
N VAL A 158 25.14 13.82 -3.29
CA VAL A 158 25.45 14.28 -4.66
C VAL A 158 26.04 13.15 -5.50
N TRP A 159 26.92 12.33 -4.92
CA TRP A 159 27.53 11.20 -5.63
C TRP A 159 26.50 10.10 -5.97
N LYS A 160 25.60 9.77 -5.05
CA LYS A 160 24.50 8.82 -5.31
C LYS A 160 23.48 9.36 -6.31
N GLY A 161 23.15 10.65 -6.25
CA GLY A 161 22.23 11.31 -7.17
C GLY A 161 22.77 11.46 -8.60
N LYS A 162 24.09 11.39 -8.80
CA LYS A 162 24.71 11.31 -10.14
C LYS A 162 24.74 9.88 -10.73
N LYS A 163 24.34 8.87 -9.95
CA LYS A 163 24.36 7.46 -10.33
C LYS A 163 22.99 6.91 -10.76
N GLN A 164 21.94 7.74 -10.66
CA GLN A 164 20.65 7.56 -11.33
C GLN A 164 20.63 8.43 -12.59
#